data_AF-S9UJD9-F1
#
_entry.id   AF-S9UJD9-F1
#
_cell.length_a   1.000
_cell.length_b   1.000
_cell.length_c   1.000
_cell.angle_alpha   90.00
_cell.angle_beta   90.00
_cell.angle_gamma   90.00
#
_symmetry.space_group_name_H-M   'P 1'
#
loop_
_entity.id
_entity.type
_entity.pdbx_description
1 polymer ?
#
loop_
_entity_poly.entity_id
_entity_poly.type
_entity_poly.pdbx_seq_one_letter_code
_entity_poly.pdbx_strand_id
1 'polypeptide(L)'
;MRFVKRLGVLKYSALRGIATYGDVPLGHTEMVNRYSGSTDNNNKDKDILTLLEQTEDRIGRWKLNKWEFRVPPLLAPRERENYLLKLDILKSLCIDQTKQSALVHGDLATVQSITGVPAEEIRQKNRQWLQEEASKLRWKGDINKAKTLRDAFLRLEVYGAKEHRLLERLCCIYGMGMMGTFEDAFGNMIVEDPVTKKITMEEENSFKLLLSEIVGKFPQIDIIYDFLGFNAESGYRESFKKFAVDLLAKKNKIVEHTPDGRVSFYNPASKEIFFDFNNSKAQIVSDDSVYGLPDFLYVQDTDMFLLTIASENHWLRSRQVPHAKQLEGIARRASFILGIPYDSVRIRNVLLPPSYMDKSSLERVVEAVFGIGGSEKQEFIPWLKLYSKELDAQDVDYCDIQKTVNEEEWLTL
;
A
#
# COMPACT_ATOMS: atom_id res chain seq x y z
N MET A 1 -61.02 20.78 -23.97
CA MET A 1 -60.19 19.57 -24.15
C MET A 1 -58.75 20.02 -24.45
N ARG A 2 -57.91 20.20 -23.43
CA ARG A 2 -56.83 19.28 -23.01
C ARG A 2 -55.98 18.73 -24.16
N PHE A 3 -54.85 19.38 -24.42
CA PHE A 3 -53.61 18.70 -24.81
C PHE A 3 -52.47 19.23 -23.91
N VAL A 4 -52.29 18.55 -22.78
CA VAL A 4 -51.10 18.69 -21.94
C VAL A 4 -49.98 17.91 -22.65
N LYS A 5 -49.14 18.59 -23.43
CA LYS A 5 -47.84 18.02 -23.82
C LYS A 5 -46.95 18.06 -22.58
N ARG A 6 -46.73 16.87 -22.02
CA ARG A 6 -45.72 16.58 -21.01
C ARG A 6 -44.40 17.21 -21.44
N LEU A 7 -44.02 18.30 -20.78
CA LEU A 7 -42.61 18.65 -20.65
C LEU A 7 -41.99 17.50 -19.86
N GLY A 8 -41.28 16.63 -20.59
CA GLY A 8 -40.43 15.63 -19.99
C GLY A 8 -39.46 16.34 -19.07
N VAL A 9 -39.64 16.12 -17.76
CA VAL A 9 -38.66 16.48 -16.75
C VAL A 9 -37.40 15.71 -17.11
N LEU A 10 -36.46 16.39 -17.77
CA LEU A 10 -35.07 15.99 -17.86
C LEU A 10 -34.58 15.83 -16.41
N LYS A 11 -34.66 14.60 -15.88
CA LYS A 11 -33.96 14.16 -14.67
C LYS A 11 -32.46 14.10 -14.99
N TYR A 12 -31.87 15.23 -15.35
CA TYR A 12 -30.44 15.44 -15.15
C TYR A 12 -30.33 16.11 -13.79
N SER A 13 -30.40 15.32 -12.73
CA SER A 13 -29.67 15.71 -11.52
C SER A 13 -28.22 15.74 -11.96
N ALA A 14 -27.71 16.95 -12.22
CA ALA A 14 -26.28 17.20 -12.20
C ALA A 14 -25.82 16.89 -10.77
N LEU A 15 -25.61 15.61 -10.49
CA LEU A 15 -24.84 15.12 -9.36
C LEU A 15 -23.48 15.77 -9.55
N ARG A 16 -23.30 16.92 -8.91
CA ARG A 16 -21.99 17.53 -8.77
C ARG A 16 -21.19 16.45 -8.06
N GLY A 17 -20.17 15.87 -8.71
CA GLY A 17 -19.33 14.85 -8.08
C GLY A 17 -18.65 15.46 -6.85
N ILE A 18 -19.35 15.39 -5.72
CA ILE A 18 -19.24 16.09 -4.45
C ILE A 18 -19.95 15.20 -3.43
N ALA A 19 -19.49 15.19 -2.18
CA ALA A 19 -20.16 14.50 -1.09
C ALA A 19 -21.61 14.98 -0.92
N THR A 20 -22.55 14.04 -0.88
CA THR A 20 -23.99 14.26 -0.75
C THR A 20 -24.55 13.67 0.55
N TYR A 21 -25.81 13.98 0.82
CA TYR A 21 -26.53 13.47 1.98
C TYR A 21 -26.80 11.96 1.79
N GLY A 22 -26.07 11.12 2.51
CA GLY A 22 -26.15 9.66 2.41
C GLY A 22 -24.84 8.98 2.00
N ASP A 23 -23.81 9.73 1.62
CA ASP A 23 -22.49 9.17 1.37
C ASP A 23 -21.83 8.73 2.69
N VAL A 24 -21.24 7.54 2.68
CA VAL A 24 -20.60 6.91 3.84
C VAL A 24 -19.22 6.40 3.42
N PRO A 25 -18.18 6.52 4.27
CA PRO A 25 -16.90 5.86 4.04
C PRO A 25 -17.10 4.35 3.89
N LEU A 26 -16.47 3.76 2.88
CA LEU A 26 -16.63 2.35 2.54
C LEU A 26 -15.57 1.49 3.21
N GLY A 27 -15.98 0.38 3.81
CA GLY A 27 -15.08 -0.70 4.23
C GLY A 27 -14.60 -1.57 3.06
N HIS A 28 -13.61 -2.44 3.28
CA HIS A 28 -13.11 -3.33 2.23
C HIS A 28 -14.21 -4.26 1.68
N THR A 29 -15.06 -4.82 2.53
CA THR A 29 -16.19 -5.68 2.11
C THR A 29 -17.20 -4.92 1.25
N GLU A 30 -17.46 -3.66 1.56
CA GLU A 30 -18.35 -2.80 0.79
C GLU A 30 -17.73 -2.39 -0.54
N MET A 31 -16.42 -2.12 -0.57
CA MET A 31 -15.65 -1.92 -1.79
C MET A 31 -15.74 -3.15 -2.71
N VAL A 32 -15.56 -4.34 -2.14
CA VAL A 32 -15.74 -5.60 -2.87
C VAL A 32 -17.15 -5.66 -3.43
N ASN A 33 -18.19 -5.54 -2.59
CA ASN A 33 -19.58 -5.65 -3.06
C ASN A 33 -19.98 -4.60 -4.10
N ARG A 34 -19.45 -3.38 -4.00
CA ARG A 34 -19.79 -2.26 -4.90
C ARG A 34 -19.10 -2.36 -6.27
N TYR A 35 -17.87 -2.87 -6.30
CA TYR A 35 -17.05 -2.89 -7.52
C TYR A 35 -16.79 -4.30 -8.07
N SER A 36 -17.05 -5.37 -7.32
CA SER A 36 -17.02 -6.74 -7.82
C SER A 36 -18.17 -6.96 -8.80
N GLY A 37 -17.85 -7.15 -10.08
CA GLY A 37 -18.83 -7.41 -11.14
C GLY A 37 -19.05 -6.26 -12.13
N SER A 38 -18.29 -5.16 -12.03
CA SER A 38 -18.35 -4.07 -13.01
C SER A 38 -17.54 -4.33 -14.29
N THR A 39 -17.03 -5.55 -14.50
CA THR A 39 -16.42 -5.97 -15.77
C THR A 39 -17.52 -6.21 -16.80
N ASP A 40 -17.99 -5.14 -17.43
CA ASP A 40 -18.75 -5.25 -18.67
C ASP A 40 -17.94 -6.13 -19.65
N ASN A 41 -18.60 -7.12 -20.26
CA ASN A 41 -17.96 -8.11 -21.13
C ASN A 41 -17.19 -7.51 -22.32
N ASN A 42 -17.41 -6.21 -22.63
CA ASN A 42 -16.70 -5.46 -23.67
C ASN A 42 -15.35 -4.86 -23.22
N ASN A 43 -15.04 -4.84 -21.93
CA ASN A 43 -13.87 -4.16 -21.35
C ASN A 43 -12.83 -5.12 -20.74
N LYS A 44 -12.94 -6.43 -21.02
CA LYS A 44 -12.05 -7.48 -20.50
C LYS A 44 -10.57 -7.37 -20.92
N ASP A 45 -10.26 -6.51 -21.89
CA ASP A 45 -8.91 -6.37 -22.46
C ASP A 45 -8.15 -5.11 -22.00
N LYS A 46 -8.71 -4.28 -21.11
CA LYS A 46 -8.00 -3.06 -20.66
C LYS A 46 -6.98 -3.41 -19.57
N ASP A 47 -5.70 -3.19 -19.88
CA ASP A 47 -4.59 -3.39 -18.97
C ASP A 47 -4.66 -2.44 -17.76
N ILE A 48 -4.34 -2.93 -16.57
CA ILE A 48 -4.42 -2.18 -15.31
C ILE A 48 -3.55 -0.92 -15.35
N LEU A 49 -2.40 -0.99 -16.02
CA LEU A 49 -1.49 0.15 -16.17
C LEU A 49 -2.11 1.24 -17.04
N THR A 50 -2.81 0.87 -18.10
CA THR A 50 -3.49 1.85 -18.98
C THR A 50 -4.64 2.56 -18.27
N LEU A 51 -5.44 1.82 -17.49
CA LEU A 51 -6.51 2.39 -16.67
C LEU A 51 -5.95 3.30 -15.57
N LEU A 52 -4.81 2.93 -14.98
CA LEU A 52 -4.10 3.73 -13.99
C LEU A 52 -3.59 5.04 -14.59
N GLU A 53 -2.88 4.99 -15.73
CA GLU A 53 -2.37 6.19 -16.42
C GLU A 53 -3.54 7.14 -16.79
N GLN A 54 -4.64 6.61 -17.35
CA GLN A 54 -5.83 7.42 -17.67
C GLN A 54 -6.46 8.08 -16.43
N THR A 55 -6.52 7.36 -15.32
CA THR A 55 -7.10 7.86 -14.07
C THR A 55 -6.20 8.93 -13.44
N GLU A 56 -4.88 8.71 -13.43
CA GLU A 56 -3.90 9.67 -12.94
C GLU A 56 -3.84 10.93 -13.78
N ASP A 57 -3.89 10.82 -15.11
CA ASP A 57 -3.96 11.96 -16.02
C ASP A 57 -5.19 12.83 -15.75
N ARG A 58 -6.32 12.19 -15.40
CA ARG A 58 -7.54 12.90 -15.04
C ARG A 58 -7.40 13.63 -13.71
N ILE A 59 -6.79 13.01 -12.72
CA ILE A 59 -6.46 13.65 -11.43
C ILE A 59 -5.49 14.82 -11.64
N GLY A 60 -4.48 14.66 -12.50
CA GLY A 60 -3.50 15.71 -12.81
C GLY A 60 -4.10 16.96 -13.44
N ARG A 61 -5.27 16.85 -14.07
CA ARG A 61 -6.01 18.00 -14.63
C ARG A 61 -6.92 18.70 -13.61
N TRP A 62 -7.07 18.14 -12.40
CA TRP A 62 -7.91 18.75 -11.37
C TRP A 62 -7.25 19.99 -10.78
N LYS A 63 -8.09 20.99 -10.51
CA LYS A 63 -7.72 22.12 -9.65
C LYS A 63 -7.94 21.75 -8.18
N LEU A 64 -7.30 22.48 -7.27
CA LEU A 64 -7.37 22.22 -5.82
C LEU A 64 -8.80 22.22 -5.28
N ASN A 65 -9.71 23.01 -5.87
CA ASN A 65 -11.12 23.05 -5.48
C ASN A 65 -11.88 21.73 -5.68
N LYS A 66 -11.39 20.82 -6.52
CA LYS A 66 -11.99 19.48 -6.70
C LYS A 66 -11.86 18.59 -5.47
N TRP A 67 -10.98 18.94 -4.53
CA TRP A 67 -10.75 18.17 -3.30
C TRP A 67 -11.60 18.65 -2.11
N GLU A 68 -12.16 19.87 -2.15
CA GLU A 68 -12.77 20.52 -0.99
C GLU A 68 -14.08 19.85 -0.52
N PHE A 69 -14.97 19.54 -1.47
CA PHE A 69 -16.30 19.00 -1.15
C PHE A 69 -16.32 17.48 -1.29
N ARG A 70 -15.48 16.81 -0.50
CA ARG A 70 -15.33 15.34 -0.49
C ARG A 70 -15.64 14.72 0.86
N VAL A 71 -15.89 15.51 1.89
CA VAL A 71 -16.18 15.01 3.23
C VAL A 71 -17.69 14.86 3.42
N PRO A 72 -18.18 13.65 3.77
CA PRO A 72 -19.59 13.46 4.05
C PRO A 72 -20.08 14.35 5.21
N PRO A 73 -21.24 15.01 5.08
CA PRO A 73 -21.65 16.04 6.03
C PRO A 73 -22.14 15.50 7.38
N LEU A 74 -22.50 14.22 7.47
CA LEU A 74 -23.15 13.60 8.64
C LEU A 74 -22.20 12.80 9.55
N LEU A 75 -20.89 12.87 9.33
CA LEU A 75 -19.91 12.16 10.16
C LEU A 75 -19.81 12.77 11.57
N ALA A 76 -19.54 11.93 12.57
CA ALA A 76 -19.20 12.42 13.90
C ALA A 76 -17.91 13.26 13.87
N PRO A 77 -17.70 14.23 14.78
CA PRO A 77 -16.54 15.13 14.73
C PRO A 77 -15.18 14.42 14.63
N ARG A 78 -14.97 13.36 15.42
CA ARG A 78 -13.73 12.56 15.39
C ARG A 78 -13.55 11.81 14.07
N GLU A 79 -14.61 11.18 13.57
CA GLU A 79 -14.59 10.47 12.29
C GLU A 79 -14.33 11.44 11.14
N ARG A 80 -14.89 12.65 11.22
CA ARG A 80 -14.68 13.72 10.25
C ARG A 80 -13.23 14.19 10.22
N GLU A 81 -12.58 14.35 11.37
CA GLU A 81 -11.15 14.68 11.46
C GLU A 81 -10.28 13.58 10.85
N ASN A 82 -10.56 12.31 11.16
CA ASN A 82 -9.86 11.17 10.56
C ASN A 82 -10.06 11.11 9.05
N TYR A 83 -11.27 11.40 8.58
CA TYR A 83 -11.60 11.44 7.16
C TYR A 83 -10.88 12.59 6.45
N LEU A 84 -10.77 13.76 7.08
CA LEU A 84 -9.98 14.89 6.58
C LEU A 84 -8.49 14.54 6.49
N LEU A 85 -7.94 13.89 7.52
CA LEU A 85 -6.54 13.44 7.52
C LEU A 85 -6.28 12.46 6.36
N LYS A 86 -7.15 11.46 6.18
CA LYS A 86 -7.07 10.51 5.05
C LYS A 86 -7.15 11.25 3.71
N LEU A 87 -8.07 12.22 3.58
CA LEU A 87 -8.19 13.04 2.37
C LEU A 87 -6.91 13.83 2.08
N ASP A 88 -6.31 14.45 3.09
CA ASP A 88 -5.08 15.24 2.94
C ASP A 88 -3.87 14.37 2.58
N ILE A 89 -3.74 13.18 3.18
CA ILE A 89 -2.72 12.18 2.81
C ILE A 89 -2.90 11.79 1.34
N LEU A 90 -4.09 11.36 0.93
CA LEU A 90 -4.37 10.97 -0.46
C LEU A 90 -4.11 12.11 -1.44
N LYS A 91 -4.57 13.33 -1.11
CA LYS A 91 -4.34 14.53 -1.91
C LYS A 91 -2.85 14.82 -2.08
N SER A 92 -2.07 14.76 -1.01
CA SER A 92 -0.62 15.01 -1.05
C SER A 92 0.08 14.01 -1.98
N LEU A 93 -0.24 12.72 -1.86
CA LEU A 93 0.33 11.66 -2.68
C LEU A 93 -0.07 11.80 -4.15
N CYS A 94 -1.34 12.13 -4.45
CA CYS A 94 -1.77 12.40 -5.82
C CYS A 94 -1.06 13.62 -6.43
N ILE A 95 -0.88 14.69 -5.65
CA ILE A 95 -0.17 15.89 -6.12
C ILE A 95 1.32 15.57 -6.37
N ASP A 96 1.97 14.80 -5.51
CA ASP A 96 3.37 14.46 -5.72
C ASP A 96 3.56 13.48 -6.88
N GLN A 97 2.66 12.52 -7.05
CA GLN A 97 2.64 11.63 -8.21
C GLN A 97 2.45 12.42 -9.52
N THR A 98 1.56 13.43 -9.54
CA THR A 98 1.35 14.25 -10.75
C THR A 98 2.58 15.10 -11.09
N LYS A 99 3.28 15.65 -10.09
CA LYS A 99 4.58 16.32 -10.30
C LYS A 99 5.64 15.35 -10.83
N GLN A 100 5.77 14.17 -10.23
CA GLN A 100 6.72 13.16 -10.66
C GLN A 100 6.44 12.70 -12.09
N SER A 101 5.17 12.43 -12.42
CA SER A 101 4.74 12.10 -13.78
C SER A 101 5.08 13.22 -14.76
N ALA A 102 4.84 14.48 -14.42
CA ALA A 102 5.20 15.60 -15.28
C ALA A 102 6.72 15.70 -15.54
N LEU A 103 7.55 15.43 -14.53
CA LEU A 103 9.01 15.36 -14.69
C LEU A 103 9.44 14.22 -15.62
N VAL A 104 8.85 13.03 -15.44
CA VAL A 104 9.11 11.87 -16.32
C VAL A 104 8.70 12.17 -17.76
N HIS A 105 7.53 12.76 -17.98
CA HIS A 105 7.09 13.17 -19.31
C HIS A 105 8.00 14.24 -19.92
N GLY A 106 8.47 15.21 -19.12
CA GLY A 106 9.44 16.21 -19.54
C GLY A 106 10.79 15.61 -19.96
N ASP A 107 11.30 14.66 -19.18
CA ASP A 107 12.53 13.94 -19.51
C ASP A 107 12.36 13.06 -20.77
N LEU A 108 11.22 12.37 -20.93
CA LEU A 108 10.91 11.61 -22.15
C LEU A 108 10.85 12.49 -23.39
N ALA A 109 10.15 13.63 -23.31
CA ALA A 109 10.07 14.60 -24.40
C ALA A 109 11.46 15.18 -24.74
N THR A 110 12.30 15.40 -23.73
CA THR A 110 13.68 15.86 -23.93
C THR A 110 14.50 14.82 -24.69
N VAL A 111 14.49 13.56 -24.27
CA VAL A 111 15.19 12.46 -24.96
C VAL A 111 14.66 12.28 -26.39
N GLN A 112 13.35 12.32 -26.58
CA GLN A 112 12.70 12.22 -27.89
C GLN A 112 13.12 13.37 -28.81
N SER A 113 13.17 14.61 -28.31
CA SER A 113 13.57 15.78 -29.10
C SER A 113 15.03 15.73 -29.55
N ILE A 114 15.90 15.11 -28.75
CA ILE A 114 17.34 15.04 -29.03
C ILE A 114 17.66 13.87 -29.97
N THR A 115 17.03 12.72 -29.75
CA THR A 115 17.38 11.47 -30.46
C THR A 115 16.43 11.14 -31.61
N GLY A 116 15.22 11.73 -31.63
CA GLY A 116 14.16 11.42 -32.59
C GLY A 116 13.45 10.08 -32.34
N VAL A 117 13.82 9.36 -31.27
CA VAL A 117 13.22 8.07 -30.90
C VAL A 117 11.89 8.29 -30.18
N PRO A 118 10.83 7.52 -30.48
CA PRO A 118 9.54 7.66 -29.81
C PRO A 118 9.62 7.30 -28.31
N ALA A 119 8.78 7.95 -27.49
CA ALA A 119 8.76 7.80 -26.04
C ALA A 119 8.61 6.35 -25.54
N GLU A 120 7.83 5.52 -26.25
CA GLU A 120 7.62 4.12 -25.89
C GLU A 120 8.91 3.29 -26.05
N GLU A 121 9.67 3.55 -27.12
CA GLU A 121 10.95 2.87 -27.35
C GLU A 121 12.04 3.33 -26.39
N ILE A 122 12.02 4.60 -25.95
CA ILE A 122 13.02 5.16 -25.02
C ILE A 122 13.06 4.35 -23.72
N ARG A 123 11.89 3.91 -23.22
CA ARG A 123 11.78 3.12 -21.97
C ARG A 123 12.42 1.73 -22.07
N GLN A 124 12.66 1.23 -23.28
CA GLN A 124 13.27 -0.08 -23.52
C GLN A 124 14.77 -0.01 -23.85
N LYS A 125 15.33 1.20 -24.02
CA LYS A 125 16.75 1.34 -24.37
C LYS A 125 17.65 1.07 -23.16
N ASN A 126 18.88 0.65 -23.44
CA ASN A 126 19.88 0.33 -22.43
C ASN A 126 20.95 1.42 -22.32
N ARG A 127 21.83 1.30 -21.31
CA ARG A 127 22.96 2.22 -21.11
C ARG A 127 23.97 2.21 -22.28
N GLN A 128 24.07 1.13 -23.03
CA GLN A 128 24.95 1.05 -24.20
C GLN A 128 24.45 1.99 -25.31
N TRP A 129 23.14 1.93 -25.61
CA TRP A 129 22.51 2.86 -26.56
C TRP A 129 22.72 4.32 -26.14
N LEU A 130 22.60 4.63 -24.84
CA LEU A 130 22.91 5.98 -24.34
C LEU A 130 24.35 6.40 -24.64
N GLN A 131 25.33 5.50 -24.45
CA GLN A 131 26.74 5.79 -24.74
C GLN A 131 26.97 6.08 -26.23
N GLU A 132 26.31 5.32 -27.11
CA GLU A 132 26.39 5.54 -28.56
C GLU A 132 25.76 6.88 -28.95
N GLU A 133 24.56 7.20 -28.47
CA GLU A 133 23.91 8.48 -28.81
C GLU A 133 24.61 9.69 -28.19
N ALA A 134 25.07 9.59 -26.94
CA ALA A 134 25.84 10.65 -26.31
C ALA A 134 27.20 10.87 -27.01
N SER A 135 27.85 9.81 -27.50
CA SER A 135 29.12 9.94 -28.25
C SER A 135 28.89 10.56 -29.62
N LYS A 136 27.81 10.21 -30.34
CA LYS A 136 27.41 10.88 -31.59
C LYS A 136 27.19 12.38 -31.41
N LEU A 137 26.51 12.79 -30.33
CA LEU A 137 26.28 14.21 -30.03
C LEU A 137 27.58 14.94 -29.69
N ARG A 138 28.46 14.32 -28.90
CA ARG A 138 29.78 14.89 -28.59
C ARG A 138 30.66 15.02 -29.82
N TRP A 139 30.65 14.03 -30.71
CA TRP A 139 31.38 14.05 -31.97
C TRP A 139 30.93 15.20 -32.89
N LYS A 140 29.63 15.50 -32.88
CA LYS A 140 29.04 16.65 -33.58
C LYS A 140 29.33 18.00 -32.93
N GLY A 141 29.97 18.04 -31.75
CA GLY A 141 30.25 19.25 -30.98
C GLY A 141 29.12 19.71 -30.05
N ASP A 142 27.99 18.98 -30.00
CA ASP A 142 26.81 19.32 -29.19
C ASP A 142 26.93 18.82 -27.74
N ILE A 143 27.95 19.31 -27.02
CA ILE A 143 28.29 18.84 -25.66
C ILE A 143 27.14 19.05 -24.66
N ASN A 144 26.45 20.18 -24.74
CA ASN A 144 25.33 20.49 -23.83
C ASN A 144 24.16 19.53 -24.02
N LYS A 145 23.78 19.22 -25.27
CA LYS A 145 22.73 18.24 -25.57
C LYS A 145 23.13 16.84 -25.11
N ALA A 146 24.40 16.46 -25.28
CA ALA A 146 24.91 15.18 -24.79
C ALA A 146 24.83 15.06 -23.26
N LYS A 147 25.11 16.14 -22.52
CA LYS A 147 24.93 16.19 -21.06
C LYS A 147 23.47 16.08 -20.67
N THR A 148 22.59 16.89 -21.26
CA THR A 148 21.15 16.86 -20.99
C THR A 148 20.54 15.49 -21.28
N LEU A 149 20.92 14.85 -22.41
CA LEU A 149 20.51 13.50 -22.75
C LEU A 149 20.91 12.50 -21.67
N ARG A 150 22.17 12.54 -21.21
CA ARG A 150 22.66 11.66 -20.16
C ARG A 150 21.90 11.87 -18.85
N ASP A 151 21.75 13.11 -18.41
CA ASP A 151 21.12 13.41 -17.12
C ASP A 151 19.63 13.03 -17.12
N ALA A 152 18.91 13.29 -18.22
CA ALA A 152 17.51 12.87 -18.40
C ALA A 152 17.37 11.34 -18.44
N PHE A 153 18.21 10.65 -19.21
CA PHE A 153 18.15 9.19 -19.31
C PHE A 153 18.46 8.49 -17.98
N LEU A 154 19.44 8.99 -17.21
CA LEU A 154 19.78 8.42 -15.90
C LEU A 154 18.62 8.57 -14.89
N ARG A 155 17.86 9.68 -14.93
CA ARG A 155 16.65 9.83 -14.11
C ARG A 155 15.53 8.90 -14.58
N LEU A 156 15.34 8.78 -15.90
CA LEU A 156 14.34 7.87 -16.48
C LEU A 156 14.62 6.40 -16.17
N GLU A 157 15.88 6.00 -16.01
CA GLU A 157 16.23 4.64 -15.60
C GLU A 157 15.69 4.30 -14.19
N VAL A 158 15.65 5.28 -13.29
CA VAL A 158 15.16 5.10 -11.91
C VAL A 158 13.64 5.26 -11.81
N TYR A 159 13.09 6.30 -12.46
CA TYR A 159 11.69 6.73 -12.27
C TYR A 159 10.78 6.45 -13.48
N GLY A 160 11.33 6.12 -14.64
CA GLY A 160 10.60 6.06 -15.91
C GLY A 160 9.87 4.74 -16.19
N ALA A 161 10.02 3.73 -15.33
CA ALA A 161 9.28 2.48 -15.43
C ALA A 161 7.78 2.73 -15.22
N LYS A 162 6.92 2.13 -16.06
CA LYS A 162 5.45 2.23 -15.91
C LYS A 162 4.96 1.74 -14.54
N GLU A 163 5.64 0.74 -14.01
CA GLU A 163 5.34 0.09 -12.73
C GLU A 163 6.02 0.76 -11.54
N HIS A 164 6.74 1.88 -11.74
CA HIS A 164 7.34 2.59 -10.64
C HIS A 164 6.27 2.96 -9.60
N ARG A 165 6.47 2.52 -8.36
CA ARG A 165 5.54 2.70 -7.22
C ARG A 165 4.11 2.22 -7.51
N LEU A 166 3.96 1.14 -8.29
CA LEU A 166 2.66 0.64 -8.73
C LEU A 166 1.69 0.40 -7.56
N LEU A 167 2.11 -0.33 -6.51
CA LEU A 167 1.24 -0.63 -5.39
C LEU A 167 0.81 0.62 -4.62
N GLU A 168 1.70 1.60 -4.43
CA GLU A 168 1.37 2.88 -3.78
C GLU A 168 0.31 3.64 -4.59
N ARG A 169 0.48 3.69 -5.91
CA ARG A 169 -0.47 4.35 -6.83
C ARG A 169 -1.83 3.65 -6.83
N LEU A 170 -1.85 2.31 -6.88
CA LEU A 170 -3.10 1.53 -6.77
C LEU A 170 -3.77 1.73 -5.41
N CYS A 171 -3.01 1.76 -4.32
CA CYS A 171 -3.52 2.03 -2.98
C CYS A 171 -4.06 3.46 -2.83
N CYS A 172 -3.48 4.46 -3.49
CA CYS A 172 -4.06 5.81 -3.58
C CYS A 172 -5.45 5.78 -4.24
N ILE A 173 -5.58 5.12 -5.39
CA ILE A 173 -6.87 4.99 -6.09
C ILE A 173 -7.87 4.20 -5.25
N TYR A 174 -7.45 3.09 -4.65
CA TYR A 174 -8.26 2.30 -3.73
C TYR A 174 -8.74 3.13 -2.53
N GLY A 175 -7.86 3.94 -1.94
CA GLY A 175 -8.19 4.89 -0.89
C GLY A 175 -9.22 5.92 -1.33
N MET A 176 -9.06 6.52 -2.51
CA MET A 176 -10.08 7.41 -3.08
C MET A 176 -11.43 6.69 -3.29
N GLY A 177 -11.41 5.39 -3.61
CA GLY A 177 -12.58 4.54 -3.68
C GLY A 177 -13.25 4.35 -2.32
N MET A 178 -12.46 4.01 -1.29
CA MET A 178 -12.93 3.85 0.10
C MET A 178 -13.55 5.12 0.67
N MET A 179 -13.13 6.30 0.20
CA MET A 179 -13.77 7.56 0.58
C MET A 179 -15.23 7.63 0.11
N GLY A 180 -15.61 6.92 -0.95
CA GLY A 180 -16.99 6.79 -1.43
C GLY A 180 -17.55 8.01 -2.18
N THR A 181 -16.83 9.13 -2.19
CA THR A 181 -17.31 10.43 -2.73
C THR A 181 -16.65 10.86 -4.04
N PHE A 182 -15.72 10.05 -4.58
CA PHE A 182 -14.93 10.40 -5.76
C PHE A 182 -15.44 9.81 -7.07
N GLU A 183 -16.28 8.78 -7.04
CA GLU A 183 -16.71 8.04 -8.24
C GLU A 183 -17.26 8.95 -9.35
N ASP A 184 -18.17 9.85 -8.98
CA ASP A 184 -18.82 10.80 -9.91
C ASP A 184 -17.88 11.87 -10.45
N ALA A 185 -16.70 12.07 -9.84
CA ALA A 185 -15.71 13.04 -10.31
C ALA A 185 -14.95 12.56 -11.56
N PHE A 186 -15.05 11.27 -11.88
CA PHE A 186 -14.39 10.62 -13.01
C PHE A 186 -15.33 10.26 -14.17
N GLY A 187 -16.58 10.73 -14.15
CA GLY A 187 -17.54 10.56 -15.26
C GLY A 187 -17.98 11.88 -15.88
N ASN A 188 -18.83 11.80 -16.92
CA ASN A 188 -19.60 12.92 -17.49
C ASN A 188 -18.76 14.14 -17.92
N MET A 189 -17.61 13.91 -18.56
CA MET A 189 -16.75 15.01 -19.02
C MET A 189 -17.05 15.39 -20.46
N ILE A 190 -17.00 16.68 -20.74
CA ILE A 190 -17.09 17.21 -22.10
C ILE A 190 -15.70 17.14 -22.71
N VAL A 191 -15.54 16.36 -23.77
CA VAL A 191 -14.27 16.14 -24.46
C VAL A 191 -14.40 16.57 -25.92
N GLU A 192 -13.32 17.13 -26.46
CA GLU A 192 -13.21 17.46 -27.87
C GLU A 192 -12.38 16.38 -28.58
N ASP A 193 -12.92 15.80 -29.65
CA ASP A 193 -12.18 14.87 -30.50
C ASP A 193 -11.00 15.61 -31.18
N PRO A 194 -9.75 15.15 -31.00
CA PRO A 194 -8.58 15.85 -31.52
C PRO A 194 -8.56 15.94 -33.06
N VAL A 195 -9.18 14.98 -33.75
CA VAL A 195 -9.22 14.89 -35.22
C VAL A 195 -10.46 15.61 -35.76
N THR A 196 -11.64 15.28 -35.23
CA THR A 196 -12.91 15.78 -35.78
C THR A 196 -13.36 17.12 -35.20
N LYS A 197 -12.73 17.59 -34.11
CA LYS A 197 -13.09 18.81 -33.36
C LYS A 197 -14.54 18.79 -32.86
N LYS A 198 -15.17 17.62 -32.83
CA LYS A 198 -16.52 17.44 -32.31
C LYS A 198 -16.48 17.36 -30.80
N ILE A 199 -17.44 18.02 -30.17
CA ILE A 199 -17.64 18.00 -28.73
C ILE A 199 -18.56 16.82 -28.40
N THR A 200 -18.07 15.89 -27.59
CA THR A 200 -18.83 14.72 -27.11
C THR A 200 -18.79 14.66 -25.59
N MET A 201 -19.70 13.88 -25.00
CA MET A 201 -19.69 13.58 -23.57
C MET A 201 -19.09 12.19 -23.38
N GLU A 202 -18.03 12.10 -22.57
CA GLU A 202 -17.42 10.85 -22.17
C GLU A 202 -18.23 10.25 -21.02
N GLU A 203 -18.91 9.13 -21.32
CA GLU A 203 -19.70 8.37 -20.34
C GLU A 203 -18.86 7.30 -19.62
N GLU A 204 -17.73 6.89 -20.21
CA GLU A 204 -16.86 5.88 -19.61
C GLU A 204 -16.16 6.41 -18.36
N ASN A 205 -16.21 5.62 -17.28
CA ASN A 205 -15.59 5.95 -16.00
C ASN A 205 -14.39 5.01 -15.75
N SER A 206 -13.19 5.47 -16.14
CA SER A 206 -11.94 4.72 -15.97
C SER A 206 -11.63 4.39 -14.51
N PHE A 207 -12.04 5.24 -13.56
CA PHE A 207 -11.85 5.03 -12.13
C PHE A 207 -12.65 3.83 -11.62
N LYS A 208 -13.91 3.69 -12.03
CA LYS A 208 -14.74 2.54 -11.64
C LYS A 208 -14.20 1.22 -12.20
N LEU A 209 -13.76 1.24 -13.46
CA LEU A 209 -13.15 0.07 -14.09
C LEU A 209 -11.84 -0.32 -13.38
N LEU A 210 -11.01 0.66 -13.06
CA LEU A 210 -9.76 0.44 -12.33
C LEU A 210 -10.00 -0.13 -10.93
N LEU A 211 -10.99 0.38 -10.18
CA LEU A 211 -11.34 -0.18 -8.86
C LEU A 211 -11.83 -1.63 -8.95
N SER A 212 -12.64 -1.96 -9.96
CA SER A 212 -13.07 -3.34 -10.23
C SER A 212 -11.86 -4.25 -10.49
N GLU A 213 -10.90 -3.80 -11.29
CA GLU A 213 -9.66 -4.55 -11.58
C GLU A 213 -8.77 -4.70 -10.34
N ILE A 214 -8.63 -3.64 -9.53
CA ILE A 214 -7.86 -3.68 -8.28
C ILE A 214 -8.43 -4.73 -7.33
N VAL A 215 -9.74 -4.67 -7.07
CA VAL A 215 -10.43 -5.59 -6.16
C VAL A 215 -10.39 -7.03 -6.69
N GLY A 216 -10.56 -7.20 -8.01
CA GLY A 216 -10.54 -8.53 -8.63
C GLY A 216 -9.16 -9.19 -8.66
N LYS A 217 -8.10 -8.43 -8.91
CA LYS A 217 -6.72 -8.96 -9.04
C LYS A 217 -5.94 -8.98 -7.72
N PHE A 218 -6.24 -8.07 -6.80
CA PHE A 218 -5.52 -7.93 -5.52
C PHE A 218 -6.47 -8.16 -4.34
N PRO A 219 -6.76 -9.44 -3.99
CA PRO A 219 -7.68 -9.76 -2.90
C PRO A 219 -7.17 -9.32 -1.51
N GLN A 220 -5.88 -9.03 -1.38
CA GLN A 220 -5.24 -8.52 -0.15
C GLN A 220 -4.92 -7.02 -0.24
N ILE A 221 -5.59 -6.26 -1.11
CA ILE A 221 -5.29 -4.83 -1.30
C ILE A 221 -5.52 -4.00 -0.03
N ASP A 222 -6.46 -4.42 0.83
CA ASP A 222 -6.68 -3.84 2.16
C ASP A 222 -5.44 -3.97 3.06
N ILE A 223 -4.81 -5.15 3.08
CA ILE A 223 -3.57 -5.40 3.82
C ILE A 223 -2.44 -4.53 3.26
N ILE A 224 -2.30 -4.47 1.93
CA ILE A 224 -1.26 -3.67 1.27
C ILE A 224 -1.46 -2.17 1.57
N TYR A 225 -2.72 -1.71 1.54
CA TYR A 225 -3.10 -0.33 1.86
C TYR A 225 -2.66 0.07 3.28
N ASP A 226 -2.94 -0.79 4.25
CA ASP A 226 -2.53 -0.59 5.64
C ASP A 226 -1.00 -0.69 5.80
N PHE A 227 -0.34 -1.66 5.16
CA PHE A 227 1.11 -1.83 5.21
C PHE A 227 1.86 -0.64 4.62
N LEU A 228 1.30 0.03 3.61
CA LEU A 228 1.85 1.28 3.07
C LEU A 228 1.60 2.51 3.95
N GLY A 229 0.88 2.36 5.07
CA GLY A 229 0.65 3.43 6.05
C GLY A 229 -0.50 4.38 5.71
N PHE A 230 -1.40 4.01 4.79
CA PHE A 230 -2.55 4.86 4.47
C PHE A 230 -3.64 4.88 5.56
N ASN A 231 -3.59 3.93 6.51
CA ASN A 231 -4.52 3.85 7.61
C ASN A 231 -3.95 4.48 8.89
N ALA A 232 -4.03 5.81 8.95
CA ALA A 232 -3.53 6.59 10.08
C ALA A 232 -4.28 6.35 11.41
N GLU A 233 -5.50 5.81 11.36
CA GLU A 233 -6.35 5.67 12.54
C GLU A 233 -6.03 4.41 13.35
N SER A 234 -6.16 3.23 12.73
CA SER A 234 -5.87 1.96 13.39
C SER A 234 -4.44 1.47 13.17
N GLY A 235 -3.71 2.07 12.23
CA GLY A 235 -2.43 1.53 11.75
C GLY A 235 -2.63 0.19 11.05
N TYR A 236 -1.55 -0.59 10.97
CA TYR A 236 -1.52 -1.84 10.20
C TYR A 236 -1.61 -3.11 11.05
N ARG A 237 -1.78 -3.00 12.37
CA ARG A 237 -1.74 -4.15 13.31
C ARG A 237 -2.75 -5.25 12.98
N GLU A 238 -4.01 -4.88 12.77
CA GLU A 238 -5.07 -5.86 12.47
C GLU A 238 -4.87 -6.48 11.07
N SER A 239 -4.42 -5.69 10.10
CA SER A 239 -4.04 -6.20 8.78
C SER A 239 -2.83 -7.12 8.83
N PHE A 240 -1.87 -6.88 9.72
CA PHE A 240 -0.75 -7.77 9.98
C PHE A 240 -1.20 -9.09 10.61
N LYS A 241 -2.11 -9.04 11.59
CA LYS A 241 -2.72 -10.24 12.17
C LYS A 241 -3.44 -11.07 11.12
N LYS A 242 -4.30 -10.45 10.30
CA LYS A 242 -5.00 -11.11 9.19
C LYS A 242 -4.01 -11.72 8.21
N PHE A 243 -2.99 -10.96 7.79
CA PHE A 243 -1.92 -11.43 6.92
C PHE A 243 -1.18 -12.65 7.48
N ALA A 244 -0.78 -12.61 8.76
CA ALA A 244 -0.08 -13.70 9.42
C ALA A 244 -0.93 -14.97 9.49
N VAL A 245 -2.21 -14.85 9.88
CA VAL A 245 -3.14 -15.98 9.94
C VAL A 245 -3.38 -16.59 8.56
N ASP A 246 -3.63 -15.76 7.54
CA ASP A 246 -3.84 -16.21 6.16
C ASP A 246 -2.59 -16.96 5.64
N LEU A 247 -1.40 -16.43 5.93
CA LEU A 247 -0.14 -16.99 5.49
C LEU A 247 0.17 -18.34 6.17
N LEU A 248 -0.05 -18.42 7.48
CA LEU A 248 0.10 -19.66 8.26
C LEU A 248 -0.92 -20.72 7.85
N ALA A 249 -2.16 -20.33 7.57
CA ALA A 249 -3.19 -21.23 7.06
C ALA A 249 -2.80 -21.81 5.69
N LYS A 250 -2.30 -20.97 4.77
CA LYS A 250 -1.79 -21.41 3.46
C LYS A 250 -0.60 -22.36 3.60
N LYS A 251 0.41 -21.99 4.41
CA LYS A 251 1.60 -22.83 4.69
C LYS A 251 1.21 -24.22 5.17
N ASN A 252 0.25 -24.30 6.10
CA ASN A 252 -0.19 -25.55 6.71
C ASN A 252 -1.34 -26.24 5.94
N LYS A 253 -1.77 -25.70 4.78
CA LYS A 253 -2.89 -26.21 3.97
C LYS A 253 -4.20 -26.36 4.74
N ILE A 254 -4.47 -25.42 5.64
CA ILE A 254 -5.68 -25.38 6.46
C ILE A 254 -6.73 -24.54 5.72
N VAL A 255 -7.88 -25.14 5.43
CA VAL A 255 -8.97 -24.50 4.66
C VAL A 255 -9.84 -23.61 5.54
N GLU A 256 -10.15 -24.08 6.74
CA GLU A 256 -10.92 -23.33 7.73
C GLU A 256 -10.17 -23.33 9.05
N HIS A 257 -9.87 -22.12 9.52
CA HIS A 257 -9.29 -21.90 10.83
C HIS A 257 -10.28 -21.12 11.68
N THR A 258 -10.70 -21.72 12.79
CA THR A 258 -11.53 -21.06 13.80
C THR A 258 -10.62 -20.47 14.87
N PRO A 259 -10.44 -19.13 14.93
CA PRO A 259 -9.69 -18.52 16.02
C PRO A 259 -10.39 -18.77 17.36
N ASP A 260 -9.61 -19.05 18.41
CA ASP A 260 -10.10 -19.21 19.78
C ASP A 260 -9.64 -18.03 20.63
N GLY A 261 -10.51 -17.01 20.73
CA GLY A 261 -10.23 -15.78 21.44
C GLY A 261 -8.96 -15.08 20.96
N ARG A 262 -7.91 -15.07 21.80
CA ARG A 262 -6.60 -14.46 21.50
C ARG A 262 -5.64 -15.41 20.79
N VAL A 263 -5.91 -16.71 20.79
CA VAL A 263 -5.14 -17.67 19.98
C VAL A 263 -5.62 -17.55 18.55
N SER A 264 -4.86 -16.80 17.77
CA SER A 264 -5.21 -16.42 16.40
C SER A 264 -4.84 -17.48 15.38
N PHE A 265 -3.90 -18.37 15.69
CA PHE A 265 -3.57 -19.56 14.92
C PHE A 265 -3.08 -20.67 15.85
N TYR A 266 -3.52 -21.91 15.61
CA TYR A 266 -3.03 -23.08 16.32
C TYR A 266 -3.00 -24.29 15.38
N ASN A 267 -1.82 -24.87 15.18
CA ASN A 267 -1.67 -26.14 14.49
C ASN A 267 -0.86 -27.13 15.36
N PRO A 268 -1.50 -28.15 15.95
CA PRO A 268 -0.81 -29.13 16.77
C PRO A 268 0.16 -30.01 15.96
N ALA A 269 -0.11 -30.25 14.67
CA ALA A 269 0.71 -31.14 13.84
C ALA A 269 2.08 -30.54 13.54
N SER A 270 2.15 -29.22 13.30
CA SER A 270 3.39 -28.47 13.11
C SER A 270 3.90 -27.79 14.39
N LYS A 271 3.19 -27.95 15.52
CA LYS A 271 3.43 -27.27 16.79
C LYS A 271 3.60 -25.75 16.62
N GLU A 272 2.68 -25.16 15.87
CA GLU A 272 2.67 -23.73 15.58
C GLU A 272 1.54 -23.03 16.34
N ILE A 273 1.88 -21.91 16.99
CA ILE A 273 0.92 -21.08 17.73
C ILE A 273 1.16 -19.62 17.38
N PHE A 274 0.12 -18.90 16.97
CA PHE A 274 0.14 -17.45 16.84
C PHE A 274 -0.84 -16.84 17.84
N PHE A 275 -0.30 -16.07 18.78
CA PHE A 275 -1.04 -15.47 19.88
C PHE A 275 -1.08 -13.94 19.74
N ASP A 276 -2.29 -13.40 19.76
CA ASP A 276 -2.57 -11.96 19.79
C ASP A 276 -2.54 -11.47 21.24
N PHE A 277 -1.41 -10.89 21.66
CA PHE A 277 -1.18 -10.57 23.06
C PHE A 277 -1.90 -9.30 23.48
N ASN A 278 -1.52 -8.16 22.92
CA ASN A 278 -2.18 -6.88 23.17
C ASN A 278 -1.83 -5.83 22.10
N ASN A 279 -2.57 -4.73 22.07
CA ASN A 279 -2.22 -3.53 21.30
C ASN A 279 -1.23 -2.68 22.09
N SER A 280 0.05 -2.77 21.72
CA SER A 280 1.14 -2.05 22.40
C SER A 280 0.99 -0.53 22.30
N LYS A 281 0.45 0.00 21.19
CA LYS A 281 0.21 1.43 20.97
C LYS A 281 -0.75 2.02 22.00
N ALA A 282 -1.81 1.30 22.35
CA ALA A 282 -2.79 1.76 23.33
C ALA A 282 -2.26 1.64 24.77
N GLN A 283 -1.55 0.56 25.09
CA GLN A 283 -1.14 0.26 26.46
C GLN A 283 0.06 1.08 26.94
N ILE A 284 1.02 1.39 26.05
CA ILE A 284 2.25 2.07 26.48
C ILE A 284 2.00 3.50 27.00
N VAL A 285 0.92 4.14 26.54
CA VAL A 285 0.53 5.49 26.97
C VAL A 285 -0.21 5.45 28.31
N SER A 286 -0.91 4.36 28.63
CA SER A 286 -1.67 4.24 29.88
C SER A 286 -0.82 3.79 31.07
N ASP A 287 0.23 2.98 30.85
CA ASP A 287 1.02 2.37 31.92
C ASP A 287 2.49 2.82 31.88
N ASP A 288 2.80 3.91 32.61
CA ASP A 288 4.12 4.56 32.55
C ASP A 288 5.26 3.76 33.24
N SER A 289 4.97 2.60 33.83
CA SER A 289 5.96 1.76 34.54
C SER A 289 6.18 0.37 33.94
N VAL A 290 5.50 0.00 32.85
CA VAL A 290 5.61 -1.33 32.25
C VAL A 290 6.71 -1.33 31.17
N TYR A 291 7.53 -2.38 31.17
CA TYR A 291 8.58 -2.67 30.20
C TYR A 291 8.27 -3.98 29.49
N GLY A 292 8.56 -4.06 28.19
CA GLY A 292 8.34 -5.26 27.39
C GLY A 292 6.87 -5.48 27.03
N LEU A 293 6.40 -4.79 25.99
CA LEU A 293 5.00 -4.80 25.54
C LEU A 293 4.92 -5.34 24.10
N PRO A 294 5.10 -6.66 23.89
CA PRO A 294 4.97 -7.25 22.56
C PRO A 294 3.51 -7.21 22.07
N ASP A 295 3.31 -7.12 20.76
CA ASP A 295 1.98 -7.17 20.17
C ASP A 295 1.53 -8.62 19.92
N PHE A 296 2.43 -9.44 19.38
CA PHE A 296 2.16 -10.84 19.06
C PHE A 296 3.27 -11.76 19.55
N LEU A 297 2.89 -12.99 19.85
CA LEU A 297 3.82 -14.10 20.10
C LEU A 297 3.59 -15.17 19.03
N TYR A 298 4.64 -15.55 18.31
CA TYR A 298 4.64 -16.70 17.42
C TYR A 298 5.56 -17.77 18.00
N VAL A 299 5.07 -19.01 18.06
CA VAL A 299 5.84 -20.18 18.49
C VAL A 299 5.81 -21.21 17.37
N GLN A 300 6.96 -21.73 16.99
CA GLN A 300 7.13 -22.79 16.02
C GLN A 300 8.09 -23.85 16.59
N ASP A 301 7.55 -24.99 16.99
CA ASP A 301 8.27 -26.07 17.67
C ASP A 301 9.08 -25.56 18.88
N THR A 302 10.39 -25.32 18.74
CA THR A 302 11.29 -24.82 19.81
C THR A 302 11.53 -23.31 19.75
N ASP A 303 11.16 -22.67 18.65
CA ASP A 303 11.49 -21.28 18.35
C ASP A 303 10.33 -20.36 18.73
N MET A 304 10.67 -19.25 19.38
CA MET A 304 9.72 -18.25 19.84
C MET A 304 10.09 -16.86 19.32
N PHE A 305 9.12 -16.16 18.77
CA PHE A 305 9.27 -14.80 18.26
C PHE A 305 8.30 -13.87 18.96
N LEU A 306 8.84 -12.80 19.55
CA LEU A 306 8.06 -11.69 20.10
C LEU A 306 8.04 -10.54 19.10
N LEU A 307 6.90 -10.37 18.44
CA LEU A 307 6.69 -9.33 17.43
C LEU A 307 6.15 -8.08 18.12
N THR A 308 6.86 -6.97 17.98
CA THR A 308 6.49 -5.68 18.58
C THR A 308 6.41 -4.61 17.50
N ILE A 309 5.27 -3.92 17.41
CA ILE A 309 5.10 -2.74 16.57
C ILE A 309 5.61 -1.54 17.35
N ALA A 310 6.60 -0.84 16.81
CA ALA A 310 7.19 0.32 17.46
C ALA A 310 6.15 1.43 17.69
N SER A 311 6.33 2.21 18.75
CA SER A 311 5.52 3.40 19.03
C SER A 311 5.93 4.53 18.11
N GLU A 312 4.96 5.37 17.74
CA GLU A 312 5.23 6.66 17.08
C GLU A 312 6.05 7.59 17.97
N ASN A 313 5.96 7.44 19.30
CA ASN A 313 6.73 8.25 20.24
C ASN A 313 8.12 7.65 20.47
N HIS A 314 9.16 8.36 20.02
CA HIS A 314 10.55 7.93 20.11
C HIS A 314 11.01 7.63 21.55
N TRP A 315 10.51 8.36 22.55
CA TRP A 315 10.88 8.14 23.96
C TRP A 315 10.39 6.79 24.49
N LEU A 316 9.28 6.30 23.95
CA LEU A 316 8.62 5.08 24.42
C LEU A 316 9.19 3.82 23.75
N ARG A 317 9.85 3.94 22.59
CA ARG A 317 10.41 2.81 21.82
C ARG A 317 11.39 1.97 22.65
N SER A 318 12.25 2.63 23.43
CA SER A 318 13.23 1.97 24.30
C SER A 318 12.61 1.06 25.38
N ARG A 319 11.35 1.33 25.75
CA ARG A 319 10.62 0.59 26.79
C ARG A 319 9.77 -0.56 26.25
N GLN A 320 9.47 -0.54 24.95
CA GLN A 320 8.65 -1.56 24.30
C GLN A 320 9.38 -2.90 24.19
N VAL A 321 10.68 -2.85 23.92
CA VAL A 321 11.49 -4.05 23.72
C VAL A 321 11.69 -4.77 25.07
N PRO A 322 11.29 -6.04 25.20
CA PRO A 322 11.48 -6.79 26.43
C PRO A 322 12.96 -6.97 26.77
N HIS A 323 13.31 -6.83 28.05
CA HIS A 323 14.67 -7.08 28.54
C HIS A 323 15.01 -8.58 28.53
N ALA A 324 16.29 -8.96 28.39
CA ALA A 324 16.75 -10.35 28.36
C ALA A 324 16.18 -11.23 29.50
N LYS A 325 16.21 -10.74 30.74
CA LYS A 325 15.58 -11.41 31.90
C LYS A 325 14.08 -11.70 31.73
N GLN A 326 13.34 -10.84 31.03
CA GLN A 326 11.93 -11.10 30.71
C GLN A 326 11.82 -12.19 29.63
N LEU A 327 12.68 -12.18 28.62
CA LEU A 327 12.74 -13.22 27.59
C LEU A 327 13.01 -14.60 28.21
N GLU A 328 14.01 -14.72 29.08
CA GLU A 328 14.29 -15.95 29.82
C GLU A 328 13.07 -16.44 30.61
N GLY A 329 12.37 -15.51 31.27
CA GLY A 329 11.15 -15.82 32.02
C GLY A 329 9.99 -16.26 31.12
N ILE A 330 9.86 -15.71 29.91
CA ILE A 330 8.88 -16.12 28.90
C ILE A 330 9.22 -17.52 28.39
N ALA A 331 10.46 -17.75 27.96
CA ALA A 331 10.92 -19.02 27.44
C ALA A 331 10.76 -20.16 28.48
N ARG A 332 11.09 -19.91 29.76
CA ARG A 332 10.89 -20.90 30.84
C ARG A 332 9.42 -21.26 31.03
N ARG A 333 8.51 -20.27 30.94
CA ARG A 333 7.06 -20.51 31.02
C ARG A 333 6.56 -21.30 29.82
N ALA A 334 7.08 -21.02 28.64
CA ALA A 334 6.75 -21.77 27.43
C ALA A 334 7.17 -23.24 27.55
N SER A 335 8.36 -23.54 28.11
CA SER A 335 8.76 -24.92 28.40
C SER A 335 7.77 -25.65 29.31
N PHE A 336 7.29 -24.98 30.37
CA PHE A 336 6.33 -25.59 31.31
C PHE A 336 4.96 -25.83 30.69
N ILE A 337 4.48 -24.92 29.84
CA ILE A 337 3.12 -24.96 29.29
C ILE A 337 3.05 -25.83 28.03
N LEU A 338 4.02 -25.66 27.13
CA LEU A 338 4.04 -26.30 25.81
C LEU A 338 4.84 -27.63 25.82
N GLY A 339 5.52 -27.95 26.93
CA GLY A 339 6.30 -29.18 27.07
C GLY A 339 7.58 -29.20 26.22
N ILE A 340 8.06 -28.03 25.77
CA ILE A 340 9.31 -27.91 25.02
C ILE A 340 10.50 -28.11 25.98
N PRO A 341 11.50 -28.94 25.65
CA PRO A 341 12.68 -29.12 26.50
C PRO A 341 13.38 -27.79 26.76
N TYR A 342 13.68 -27.53 28.03
CA TYR A 342 14.26 -26.26 28.48
C TYR A 342 15.52 -25.87 27.69
N ASP A 343 16.43 -26.83 27.49
CA ASP A 343 17.72 -26.64 26.82
C ASP A 343 17.62 -26.37 25.30
N SER A 344 16.42 -26.51 24.72
CA SER A 344 16.18 -26.32 23.29
C SER A 344 15.41 -25.05 22.95
N VAL A 345 14.88 -24.32 23.94
CA VAL A 345 14.05 -23.15 23.67
C VAL A 345 14.90 -21.99 23.22
N ARG A 346 14.54 -21.43 22.06
CA ARG A 346 15.16 -20.22 21.52
C ARG A 346 14.12 -19.12 21.41
N ILE A 347 14.40 -17.94 21.95
CA ILE A 347 13.50 -16.80 21.90
C ILE A 347 14.19 -15.58 21.29
N ARG A 348 13.46 -14.82 20.47
CA ARG A 348 13.98 -13.62 19.81
C ARG A 348 12.93 -12.51 19.73
N ASN A 349 13.38 -11.28 19.84
CA ASN A 349 12.57 -10.09 19.58
C ASN A 349 12.59 -9.75 18.09
N VAL A 350 11.45 -9.30 17.58
CA VAL A 350 11.32 -8.75 16.23
C VAL A 350 10.60 -7.42 16.33
N LEU A 351 11.33 -6.34 16.03
CA LEU A 351 10.79 -4.99 16.04
C LEU A 351 10.36 -4.57 14.62
N LEU A 352 9.12 -4.10 14.51
CA LEU A 352 8.46 -3.64 13.28
C LEU A 352 8.23 -2.12 13.30
N PRO A 353 8.14 -1.44 12.14
CA PRO A 353 8.02 0.01 12.09
C PRO A 353 6.67 0.50 12.63
N PRO A 354 6.55 1.77 13.06
CA PRO A 354 5.39 2.22 13.83
C PRO A 354 4.11 2.43 13.02
N SER A 355 4.20 3.03 11.83
CA SER A 355 3.05 3.50 11.05
C SER A 355 2.85 2.78 9.72
N TYR A 356 3.86 2.04 9.25
CA TYR A 356 3.86 1.28 8.01
C TYR A 356 4.74 0.02 8.17
N MET A 357 4.78 -0.83 7.15
CA MET A 357 5.62 -2.03 7.10
C MET A 357 6.56 -1.92 5.90
N ASP A 358 7.84 -1.65 6.09
CA ASP A 358 8.79 -1.63 4.99
C ASP A 358 9.06 -3.04 4.42
N LYS A 359 9.57 -3.09 3.18
CA LYS A 359 9.86 -4.35 2.49
C LYS A 359 10.79 -5.24 3.30
N SER A 360 11.85 -4.69 3.88
CA SER A 360 12.85 -5.49 4.61
C SER A 360 12.26 -6.13 5.87
N SER A 361 11.40 -5.41 6.59
CA SER A 361 10.69 -5.94 7.75
C SER A 361 9.68 -7.01 7.36
N LEU A 362 8.94 -6.80 6.26
CA LEU A 362 8.01 -7.80 5.74
C LEU A 362 8.73 -9.08 5.31
N GLU A 363 9.85 -8.96 4.59
CA GLU A 363 10.66 -10.10 4.18
C GLU A 363 11.26 -10.83 5.37
N ARG A 364 11.75 -10.11 6.39
CA ARG A 364 12.25 -10.69 7.65
C ARG A 364 11.16 -11.51 8.35
N VAL A 365 9.93 -10.99 8.43
CA VAL A 365 8.82 -11.72 9.05
C VAL A 365 8.47 -12.97 8.24
N VAL A 366 8.32 -12.85 6.92
CA VAL A 366 7.94 -13.99 6.08
C VAL A 366 9.00 -15.10 6.10
N GLU A 367 10.27 -14.73 5.95
CA GLU A 367 11.36 -15.69 5.80
C GLU A 367 11.89 -16.18 7.16
N ALA A 368 12.21 -15.27 8.09
CA ALA A 368 12.87 -15.62 9.34
C ALA A 368 11.89 -15.99 10.46
N VAL A 369 10.69 -15.40 10.49
CA VAL A 369 9.68 -15.70 11.53
C VAL A 369 8.81 -16.87 11.10
N PHE A 370 8.19 -16.79 9.91
CA PHE A 370 7.27 -17.84 9.46
C PHE A 370 7.95 -18.98 8.69
N GLY A 371 9.23 -18.85 8.36
CA GLY A 371 10.00 -19.90 7.67
C GLY A 371 9.58 -20.12 6.21
N ILE A 372 9.02 -19.11 5.54
CA ILE A 372 8.49 -19.21 4.17
C ILE A 372 9.49 -18.56 3.21
N GLY A 373 10.14 -19.38 2.37
CA GLY A 373 11.18 -18.93 1.47
C GLY A 373 10.96 -19.36 0.01
N GLY A 374 11.82 -18.86 -0.89
CA GLY A 374 11.93 -19.36 -2.26
C GLY A 374 10.64 -19.29 -3.07
N SER A 375 10.19 -20.43 -3.59
CA SER A 375 8.99 -20.55 -4.44
C SER A 375 7.69 -20.34 -3.68
N GLU A 376 7.61 -20.77 -2.41
CA GLU A 376 6.41 -20.64 -1.58
C GLU A 376 6.06 -19.17 -1.33
N LYS A 377 7.08 -18.34 -1.10
CA LYS A 377 6.93 -16.88 -0.98
C LYS A 377 6.26 -16.26 -2.21
N GLN A 378 6.62 -16.74 -3.41
CA GLN A 378 6.04 -16.22 -4.67
C GLN A 378 4.61 -16.70 -4.89
N GLU A 379 4.28 -17.90 -4.45
CA GLU A 379 2.94 -18.48 -4.54
C GLU A 379 1.98 -17.83 -3.53
N PHE A 380 2.41 -17.71 -2.27
CA PHE A 380 1.53 -17.23 -1.20
C PHE A 380 1.35 -15.71 -1.20
N ILE A 381 2.38 -14.96 -1.63
CA ILE A 381 2.42 -13.49 -1.60
C ILE A 381 2.93 -12.94 -2.95
N PRO A 382 2.18 -13.11 -4.04
CA PRO A 382 2.63 -12.73 -5.39
C PRO A 382 2.92 -11.23 -5.54
N TRP A 383 2.22 -10.39 -4.77
CA TRP A 383 2.38 -8.93 -4.79
C TRP A 383 3.67 -8.43 -4.14
N LEU A 384 4.38 -9.26 -3.36
CA LEU A 384 5.60 -8.86 -2.65
C LEU A 384 6.74 -8.43 -3.59
N LYS A 385 6.77 -8.95 -4.82
CA LYS A 385 7.72 -8.53 -5.86
C LYS A 385 7.53 -7.06 -6.27
N LEU A 386 6.29 -6.58 -6.24
CA LEU A 386 5.91 -5.19 -6.58
C LEU A 386 6.02 -4.26 -5.36
N TYR A 387 6.16 -4.81 -4.17
CA TYR A 387 6.31 -4.06 -2.93
C TYR A 387 7.73 -3.46 -2.84
N SER A 388 7.80 -2.14 -2.70
CA SER A 388 9.03 -1.35 -2.73
C SER A 388 9.09 -0.25 -1.66
N LYS A 389 8.21 -0.30 -0.66
CA LYS A 389 8.24 0.66 0.46
C LYS A 389 9.51 0.44 1.28
N GLU A 390 10.28 1.50 1.42
CA GLU A 390 11.48 1.56 2.25
C GLU A 390 11.18 2.32 3.55
N LEU A 391 12.11 2.24 4.50
CA LEU A 391 12.05 3.06 5.72
C LEU A 391 12.23 4.53 5.35
N ASP A 392 11.37 5.37 5.91
CA ASP A 392 11.42 6.80 5.70
C ASP A 392 12.65 7.38 6.41
N ALA A 393 13.38 8.28 5.75
CA ALA A 393 14.63 8.84 6.26
C ALA A 393 14.50 9.62 7.58
N GLN A 394 13.27 9.92 8.00
CA GLN A 394 12.97 10.62 9.26
C GLN A 394 12.98 9.67 10.47
N ASP A 395 12.86 8.36 10.27
CA ASP A 395 12.79 7.33 11.31
C ASP A 395 14.19 6.82 11.74
N VAL A 396 15.17 7.73 11.88
CA VAL A 396 16.59 7.37 12.14
C VAL A 396 16.74 6.61 13.46
N ASP A 397 16.08 7.09 14.50
CA ASP A 397 16.08 6.52 15.84
C ASP A 397 15.39 5.15 15.91
N TYR A 398 14.35 4.93 15.11
CA TYR A 398 13.80 3.58 14.93
C TYR A 398 14.82 2.68 14.22
N CYS A 399 15.49 3.16 13.17
CA CYS A 399 16.48 2.36 12.43
C CYS A 399 17.63 1.88 13.33
N ASP A 400 18.08 2.72 14.26
CA ASP A 400 19.16 2.37 15.19
C ASP A 400 18.72 1.26 16.17
N ILE A 401 17.54 1.41 16.78
CA ILE A 401 16.99 0.38 17.66
C ILE A 401 16.73 -0.91 16.87
N GLN A 402 16.14 -0.80 15.69
CA GLN A 402 15.81 -1.93 14.83
C GLN A 402 17.05 -2.77 14.51
N LYS A 403 18.19 -2.13 14.17
CA LYS A 403 19.44 -2.85 13.92
C LYS A 403 19.89 -3.63 15.15
N THR A 404 19.93 -2.99 16.32
CA THR A 404 20.36 -3.66 17.56
C THR A 404 19.48 -4.85 17.94
N VAL A 405 18.15 -4.71 17.82
CA VAL A 405 17.19 -5.74 18.23
C VAL A 405 17.10 -6.87 17.20
N ASN A 406 17.04 -6.53 15.91
CA ASN A 406 16.84 -7.52 14.86
C ASN A 406 18.14 -8.19 14.42
N GLU A 407 19.32 -7.71 14.82
CA GLU A 407 20.60 -8.41 14.63
C GLU A 407 21.01 -9.20 15.88
N GLU A 408 20.28 -9.05 16.99
CA GLU A 408 20.53 -9.82 18.22
C GLU A 408 20.40 -11.33 17.96
N GLU A 409 21.37 -12.09 18.49
CA GLU A 409 21.37 -13.55 18.42
C GLU A 409 20.19 -14.14 19.21
N TRP A 410 19.86 -15.38 18.90
CA TRP A 410 18.83 -16.11 19.63
C TRP A 410 19.21 -16.24 21.10
N LEU A 411 18.33 -15.77 21.99
CA LEU A 411 18.48 -16.05 23.40
C LEU A 411 18.10 -17.51 23.63
N THR A 412 19.08 -18.28 24.06
CA THR A 412 18.95 -19.73 24.34
C THR A 412 18.99 -19.92 25.85
N LEU A 413 18.10 -20.76 26.39
CA LEU A 413 17.97 -21.00 27.83
C LEU A 413 18.97 -22.00 28.41
#